data_AF-A0A0W0U8N5-F1
#
_entry.id   AF-A0A0W0U8N5-F1
#
_cell.length_a   1.000
_cell.length_b   1.000
_cell.length_c   1.000
_cell.angle_alpha   90.00
_cell.angle_beta   90.00
_cell.angle_gamma   90.00
#
_symmetry.space_group_name_H-M   'P 1'
#
loop_
_entity.id
_entity.type
_entity.pdbx_description
1 polymer ?
#
loop_
_entity_poly.entity_id
_entity_poly.type
_entity_poly.pdbx_seq_one_letter_code
_entity_poly.pdbx_strand_id
1 'polypeptide(L)'
;MTLRELEITFIPKFIEALNKDSQASIHAGEVNFRVLGSAILLLEDIDKYTSLSLEHLMAGIINLAVCLHIDIYANIHTPKIGEAVSNQYRSEIEPWFHPYKAARKAVGSTLSEAKALEIAMPAIEQASRNPLYLTPCLPHTLRVYFEYLQQLDNTFVPPVIPTGNTFAKWSKEQFNKMTVNTPSSLLNLSLFAAARYALPIDRLPADLQEKLTALPAEAGNEAADDMEPLIPPPGSCCAII
;
A
#
# COMPACT_ATOMS: atom_id res chain seq x y z
N MET A 1 5.47 -13.81 16.42
CA MET A 1 5.63 -12.37 16.21
C MET A 1 4.25 -11.78 15.99
N THR A 2 3.87 -10.77 16.75
CA THR A 2 2.60 -10.05 16.56
C THR A 2 2.69 -9.10 15.36
N LEU A 3 1.54 -8.68 14.80
CA LEU A 3 1.51 -7.70 13.70
C LEU A 3 2.25 -6.41 14.09
N ARG A 4 2.05 -5.92 15.32
CA ARG A 4 2.71 -4.71 15.81
C ARG A 4 4.22 -4.88 15.95
N GLU A 5 4.70 -6.03 16.43
CA GLU A 5 6.13 -6.33 16.48
C GLU A 5 6.77 -6.37 15.09
N LEU A 6 6.05 -6.95 14.11
CA LEU A 6 6.47 -6.93 12.71
C LEU A 6 6.56 -5.49 12.20
N GLU A 7 5.53 -4.67 12.40
CA GLU A 7 5.48 -3.27 11.97
C GLU A 7 6.62 -2.44 12.57
N ILE A 8 6.88 -2.56 13.88
CA ILE A 8 7.99 -1.88 14.56
C ILE A 8 9.34 -2.24 13.92
N THR A 9 9.48 -3.47 13.43
CA THR A 9 10.72 -3.94 12.79
C THR A 9 10.85 -3.44 11.34
N PHE A 10 9.72 -3.21 10.66
CA PHE A 10 9.69 -2.80 9.25
C PHE A 10 9.70 -1.29 9.04
N ILE A 11 9.15 -0.49 9.97
CA ILE A 11 9.16 0.98 9.88
C ILE A 11 10.58 1.52 9.65
N PRO A 12 11.61 1.15 10.44
CA PRO A 12 12.97 1.63 10.22
C PRO A 12 13.55 1.19 8.88
N LYS A 13 13.29 -0.06 8.44
CA LYS A 13 13.75 -0.57 7.14
C LYS A 13 13.12 0.20 5.98
N PHE A 14 11.85 0.55 6.11
CA PHE A 14 11.12 1.30 5.11
C PHE A 14 11.65 2.74 5.01
N ILE A 15 11.89 3.40 6.15
CA ILE A 15 12.56 4.71 6.20
C ILE A 15 13.95 4.65 5.55
N GLU A 16 14.76 3.64 5.87
CA GLU A 16 16.09 3.46 5.26
C GLU A 16 16.00 3.28 3.74
N ALA A 17 15.04 2.49 3.27
CA ALA A 17 14.83 2.27 1.84
C ALA A 17 14.39 3.55 1.11
N LEU A 18 13.46 4.32 1.69
CA LEU A 18 13.07 5.63 1.16
C LEU A 18 14.27 6.57 1.07
N ASN A 19 15.16 6.56 2.08
CA ASN A 19 16.39 7.35 2.07
C ASN A 19 17.39 6.88 0.99
N LYS A 20 17.50 5.57 0.75
CA LYS A 20 18.37 5.05 -0.34
C LYS A 20 17.85 5.48 -1.71
N ASP A 21 16.55 5.34 -1.95
CA ASP A 21 15.93 5.78 -3.21
C ASP A 21 16.00 7.31 -3.36
N SER A 22 15.95 8.06 -2.25
CA SER A 22 16.11 9.52 -2.25
C SER A 22 17.53 9.98 -2.55
N GLN A 23 18.54 9.17 -2.25
CA GLN A 23 19.96 9.52 -2.43
C GLN A 23 20.55 9.02 -3.76
N ALA A 24 19.83 8.17 -4.50
CA ALA A 24 20.32 7.53 -5.72
C ALA A 24 20.52 8.49 -6.93
N SER A 25 20.34 9.81 -6.78
CA SER A 25 20.54 10.77 -7.88
C SER A 25 20.92 12.18 -7.48
N ILE A 26 21.70 12.81 -8.35
CA ILE A 26 22.15 14.22 -8.30
C ILE A 26 20.99 15.23 -8.40
N HIS A 27 19.84 14.84 -8.97
CA HIS A 27 18.59 15.62 -9.02
C HIS A 27 17.58 15.21 -7.94
N ALA A 28 17.88 14.19 -7.14
CA ALA A 28 16.97 13.68 -6.12
C ALA A 28 16.82 14.64 -4.92
N GLY A 29 17.77 15.57 -4.74
CA GLY A 29 17.67 16.63 -3.74
C GLY A 29 16.48 17.59 -3.90
N GLU A 30 15.94 17.77 -5.12
CA GLU A 30 14.77 18.63 -5.34
C GLU A 30 13.44 17.87 -5.34
N VAL A 31 13.44 16.63 -5.85
CA VAL A 31 12.22 15.87 -6.13
C VAL A 31 11.80 14.97 -4.97
N ASN A 32 12.76 14.29 -4.35
CA ASN A 32 12.50 13.28 -3.33
C ASN A 32 12.47 13.90 -1.92
N PHE A 33 13.31 14.90 -1.65
CA PHE A 33 13.46 15.49 -0.31
C PHE A 33 12.15 16.11 0.22
N ARG A 34 11.37 16.79 -0.63
CA ARG A 34 10.20 17.54 -0.15
C ARG A 34 8.98 16.66 0.16
N VAL A 35 8.88 15.43 -0.36
CA VAL A 35 7.70 14.57 -0.15
C VAL A 35 8.05 13.31 0.63
N LEU A 36 9.22 12.70 0.37
CA LEU A 36 9.71 11.62 1.21
C LEU A 36 10.02 12.12 2.63
N GLY A 37 10.41 13.39 2.81
CA GLY A 37 10.54 13.98 4.14
C GLY A 37 9.24 13.95 4.95
N SER A 38 8.11 14.31 4.36
CA SER A 38 6.80 14.20 5.04
C SER A 38 6.39 12.76 5.31
N ALA A 39 6.70 11.83 4.39
CA ALA A 39 6.46 10.40 4.60
C ALA A 39 7.32 9.83 5.73
N ILE A 40 8.59 10.23 5.81
CA ILE A 40 9.52 9.83 6.88
C ILE A 40 9.04 10.38 8.23
N LEU A 41 8.70 11.67 8.32
CA LEU A 41 8.17 12.27 9.54
C LEU A 41 6.89 11.60 10.02
N LEU A 42 6.03 11.17 9.09
CA LEU A 42 4.84 10.40 9.43
C LEU A 42 5.21 9.02 9.99
N LEU A 43 6.18 8.32 9.39
CA LEU A 43 6.62 7.00 9.83
C LEU A 43 7.35 7.03 11.17
N GLU A 44 8.09 8.11 11.47
CA GLU A 44 8.79 8.33 12.74
C GLU A 44 7.82 8.51 13.93
N ASP A 45 6.60 8.98 13.67
CA ASP A 45 5.56 9.21 14.69
C ASP A 45 4.21 8.63 14.22
N ILE A 46 4.24 7.37 13.75
CA ILE A 46 3.08 6.73 13.11
C ILE A 46 1.84 6.76 13.99
N ASP A 47 2.00 6.59 15.30
CA ASP A 47 0.92 6.50 16.28
C ASP A 47 0.11 7.81 16.41
N LYS A 48 0.70 8.95 16.04
CA LYS A 48 0.04 10.26 16.07
C LYS A 48 -0.92 10.51 14.91
N TYR A 49 -0.77 9.77 13.80
CA TYR A 49 -1.44 10.07 12.53
C TYR A 49 -2.42 8.97 12.06
N THR A 50 -2.88 8.08 12.96
CA THR A 50 -3.47 6.79 12.56
C THR A 50 -4.96 6.83 12.16
N SER A 51 -5.23 6.66 10.86
CA SER A 51 -6.46 6.07 10.30
C SER A 51 -6.17 4.84 9.42
N LEU A 52 -4.89 4.60 9.09
CA LEU A 52 -4.41 3.57 8.16
C LEU A 52 -3.46 2.58 8.85
N SER A 53 -3.51 1.31 8.42
CA SER A 53 -2.47 0.30 8.71
C SER A 53 -1.14 0.66 8.05
N LEU A 54 -0.01 0.13 8.56
CA LEU A 54 1.31 0.33 7.92
C LEU A 54 1.31 -0.09 6.45
N GLU A 55 0.62 -1.18 6.09
CA GLU A 55 0.51 -1.66 4.72
C GLU A 55 -0.04 -0.60 3.74
N HIS A 56 -1.22 -0.07 4.05
CA HIS A 56 -1.86 1.01 3.28
C HIS A 56 -0.99 2.26 3.25
N LEU A 57 -0.32 2.57 4.37
CA LEU A 57 0.56 3.72 4.44
C LEU A 57 1.75 3.57 3.47
N MET A 58 2.41 2.42 3.47
CA MET A 58 3.52 2.13 2.55
C MET A 58 3.07 2.22 1.09
N ALA A 59 1.92 1.62 0.74
CA ALA A 59 1.36 1.69 -0.61
C ALA A 59 1.04 3.13 -1.04
N GLY A 60 0.43 3.92 -0.15
CA GLY A 60 0.11 5.32 -0.41
C GLY A 60 1.36 6.19 -0.62
N ILE A 61 2.40 5.98 0.19
CA ILE A 61 3.69 6.67 0.06
C ILE A 61 4.35 6.33 -1.28
N ILE A 62 4.39 5.05 -1.66
CA ILE A 62 4.97 4.61 -2.94
C ILE A 62 4.23 5.25 -4.12
N ASN A 63 2.90 5.16 -4.12
CA ASN A 63 2.07 5.71 -5.20
C ASN A 63 2.23 7.23 -5.33
N LEU A 64 2.25 7.97 -4.22
CA LEU A 64 2.46 9.41 -4.23
C LEU A 64 3.84 9.76 -4.80
N ALA A 65 4.89 9.05 -4.37
CA ALA A 65 6.25 9.28 -4.85
C ALA A 65 6.40 8.98 -6.35
N VAL A 66 5.80 7.90 -6.86
CA VAL A 66 5.72 7.63 -8.32
C VAL A 66 5.05 8.78 -9.07
N CYS A 67 3.92 9.29 -8.55
CA CYS A 67 3.17 10.34 -9.23
C CYS A 67 3.94 11.65 -9.33
N LEU A 68 4.65 12.02 -8.26
CA LEU A 68 5.53 13.18 -8.24
C LEU A 68 6.68 13.04 -9.23
N HIS A 69 7.29 11.86 -9.25
CA HIS A 69 8.38 11.57 -10.18
C HIS A 69 7.92 11.74 -11.63
N ILE A 70 6.75 11.19 -11.97
CA ILE A 70 6.14 11.34 -13.28
C ILE A 70 5.78 12.80 -13.60
N ASP A 71 5.23 13.56 -12.64
CA ASP A 71 4.86 14.97 -12.83
C ASP A 71 6.09 15.82 -13.19
N ILE A 72 7.23 15.54 -12.56
CA ILE A 72 8.47 16.32 -12.74
C ILE A 72 9.25 15.90 -13.99
N TYR A 73 9.44 14.60 -14.20
CA TYR A 73 10.27 14.09 -15.30
C TYR A 73 9.46 13.67 -16.54
N ALA A 74 8.13 13.71 -16.46
CA ALA A 74 7.20 13.32 -17.51
C ALA A 74 7.53 11.93 -18.09
N ASN A 75 7.91 10.96 -17.25
CA ASN A 75 8.47 9.67 -17.69
C ASN A 75 7.53 8.89 -18.62
N ILE A 76 6.22 9.04 -18.44
CA ILE A 76 5.19 8.30 -19.17
C ILE A 76 4.57 9.09 -20.35
N HIS A 77 5.01 10.31 -20.64
CA HIS A 77 4.46 11.08 -21.77
C HIS A 77 5.21 10.76 -23.07
N THR A 78 5.24 9.48 -23.49
CA THR A 78 5.96 9.06 -24.70
C THR A 78 5.18 8.06 -25.56
N PRO A 79 5.51 7.94 -26.86
CA PRO A 79 4.95 6.89 -27.71
C PRO A 79 5.21 5.47 -27.21
N LYS A 80 6.29 5.25 -26.43
CA LYS A 80 6.72 3.92 -25.97
C LYS A 80 5.83 3.30 -24.89
N ILE A 81 5.14 4.11 -24.09
CA ILE A 81 4.21 3.61 -23.07
C ILE A 81 2.78 3.42 -23.62
N GLY A 82 2.46 4.10 -24.71
CA GLY A 82 1.15 4.13 -25.34
C GLY A 82 0.21 5.17 -24.72
N GLU A 83 -0.55 5.85 -25.59
CA GLU A 83 -1.48 6.90 -25.19
C GLU A 83 -2.58 6.39 -24.24
N ALA A 84 -3.10 5.18 -24.49
CA ALA A 84 -4.13 4.58 -23.64
C ALA A 84 -3.66 4.39 -22.19
N VAL A 85 -2.43 3.92 -21.98
CA VAL A 85 -1.85 3.71 -20.65
C VAL A 85 -1.65 5.05 -19.94
N SER A 86 -1.14 6.06 -20.66
CA SER A 86 -0.95 7.41 -20.13
C SER A 86 -2.28 8.07 -19.76
N ASN A 87 -3.31 7.94 -20.61
CA ASN A 87 -4.65 8.47 -20.35
C ASN A 87 -5.29 7.80 -19.14
N GLN A 88 -5.21 6.47 -19.05
CA GLN A 88 -5.75 5.73 -17.92
C GLN A 88 -5.09 6.15 -16.61
N TYR A 89 -3.76 6.21 -16.56
CA TYR A 89 -3.04 6.69 -15.38
C TYR A 89 -3.50 8.09 -14.98
N ARG A 90 -3.57 9.04 -15.93
CA ARG A 90 -4.03 10.40 -15.64
C ARG A 90 -5.43 10.42 -15.04
N SER A 91 -6.36 9.65 -15.59
CA SER A 91 -7.73 9.57 -15.06
C SER A 91 -7.81 9.00 -13.64
N GLU A 92 -6.93 8.04 -13.30
CA GLU A 92 -6.89 7.43 -11.97
C GLU A 92 -6.29 8.37 -10.92
N ILE A 93 -5.28 9.17 -11.29
CA ILE A 93 -4.58 10.03 -10.34
C ILE A 93 -5.21 11.41 -10.17
N GLU A 94 -5.92 11.93 -11.17
CA GLU A 94 -6.45 13.31 -11.18
C GLU A 94 -7.28 13.63 -9.92
N PRO A 95 -8.21 12.78 -9.45
CA PRO A 95 -9.11 13.12 -8.34
C PRO A 95 -8.38 13.41 -7.02
N TRP A 96 -7.20 12.82 -6.80
CA TRP A 96 -6.47 12.92 -5.53
C TRP A 96 -5.13 13.65 -5.66
N PHE A 97 -4.47 13.58 -6.82
CA PHE A 97 -3.19 14.24 -7.03
C PHE A 97 -3.35 15.71 -7.42
N HIS A 98 -4.41 16.08 -8.15
CA HIS A 98 -4.67 17.48 -8.50
C HIS A 98 -4.85 18.39 -7.26
N PRO A 99 -5.68 18.04 -6.26
CA PRO A 99 -5.83 18.84 -5.06
C PRO A 99 -4.51 18.99 -4.28
N TYR A 100 -3.72 17.91 -4.21
CA TYR A 100 -2.40 17.93 -3.61
C TYR A 100 -1.48 18.97 -4.29
N LYS A 101 -1.41 18.93 -5.63
CA LYS A 101 -0.61 19.89 -6.41
C LYS A 101 -1.07 21.33 -6.21
N ALA A 102 -2.38 21.56 -6.21
CA ALA A 102 -2.96 22.88 -5.97
C ALA A 102 -2.59 23.41 -4.57
N ALA A 103 -2.74 22.58 -3.53
CA ALA A 103 -2.36 22.93 -2.16
C ALA A 103 -0.86 23.24 -2.03
N ARG A 104 0.00 22.40 -2.63
CA ARG A 104 1.44 22.62 -2.71
C ARG A 104 1.78 23.97 -3.35
N LYS A 105 1.16 24.27 -4.48
CA LYS A 105 1.40 25.52 -5.23
C LYS A 105 0.94 26.75 -4.46
N ALA A 106 -0.18 26.65 -3.75
CA ALA A 106 -0.76 27.76 -2.98
C ALA A 106 0.12 28.19 -1.80
N VAL A 107 0.83 27.25 -1.16
CA VAL A 107 1.67 27.53 0.02
C VAL A 107 3.09 28.00 -0.37
N GLY A 108 3.54 27.73 -1.60
CA GLY A 108 4.80 28.24 -2.13
C GLY A 108 6.05 27.46 -1.68
N SER A 109 7.22 28.09 -1.80
CA SER A 109 8.52 27.43 -1.66
C SER A 109 8.95 27.15 -0.22
N THR A 110 8.37 27.85 0.76
CA THR A 110 8.77 27.82 2.17
C THR A 110 7.63 27.23 2.99
N LEU A 111 7.80 25.98 3.39
CA LEU A 111 6.75 25.19 4.01
C LEU A 111 7.31 24.55 5.27
N SER A 112 6.65 24.73 6.41
CA SER A 112 7.02 24.02 7.64
C SER A 112 6.75 22.53 7.46
N GLU A 113 7.52 21.69 8.14
CA GLU A 113 7.35 20.24 8.12
C GLU A 113 5.91 19.82 8.48
N ALA A 114 5.33 20.45 9.50
CA ALA A 114 3.94 20.22 9.90
C ALA A 114 2.93 20.52 8.78
N LYS A 115 3.12 21.63 8.05
CA LYS A 115 2.22 21.98 6.94
C LYS A 115 2.42 21.04 5.75
N ALA A 116 3.63 20.54 5.55
CA ALA A 116 3.95 19.62 4.45
C ALA A 116 3.25 18.29 4.69
N LEU A 117 3.27 17.82 5.93
CA LEU A 117 2.58 16.64 6.38
C LEU A 117 1.06 16.78 6.27
N GLU A 118 0.48 17.89 6.71
CA GLU A 118 -0.97 18.18 6.61
C GLU A 118 -1.46 18.10 5.15
N ILE A 119 -0.68 18.59 4.19
CA ILE A 119 -1.02 18.54 2.77
C ILE A 119 -0.81 17.13 2.18
N ALA A 120 0.21 16.40 2.65
CA ALA A 120 0.55 15.08 2.13
C ALA A 120 -0.41 13.99 2.61
N MET A 121 -0.87 14.03 3.87
CA MET A 121 -1.68 12.97 4.47
C MET A 121 -2.93 12.60 3.66
N PRO A 122 -3.81 13.54 3.26
CA PRO A 122 -4.99 13.18 2.46
C PRO A 122 -4.64 12.55 1.11
N ALA A 123 -3.52 13.00 0.50
CA ALA A 123 -3.05 12.45 -0.76
C ALA A 123 -2.52 11.02 -0.59
N ILE A 124 -1.78 10.74 0.49
CA ILE A 124 -1.30 9.41 0.86
C ILE A 124 -2.49 8.48 1.13
N GLU A 125 -3.50 8.94 1.87
CA GLU A 125 -4.69 8.14 2.15
C GLU A 125 -5.44 7.74 0.88
N GLN A 126 -5.66 8.68 -0.05
CA GLN A 126 -6.32 8.36 -1.31
C GLN A 126 -5.43 7.51 -2.23
N ALA A 127 -4.13 7.79 -2.28
CA ALA A 127 -3.17 7.02 -3.06
C ALA A 127 -3.10 5.54 -2.60
N SER A 128 -3.31 5.27 -1.31
CA SER A 128 -3.33 3.91 -0.76
C SER A 128 -4.48 3.04 -1.26
N ARG A 129 -5.53 3.65 -1.81
CA ARG A 129 -6.72 2.95 -2.34
C ARG A 129 -6.61 2.60 -3.82
N ASN A 130 -5.53 3.03 -4.48
CA ASN A 130 -5.29 2.77 -5.88
C ASN A 130 -4.41 1.53 -6.06
N PRO A 131 -4.39 0.91 -7.26
CA PRO A 131 -3.39 -0.09 -7.59
C PRO A 131 -1.98 0.45 -7.31
N LEU A 132 -1.08 -0.42 -6.88
CA LEU A 132 0.32 -0.06 -6.68
C LEU A 132 0.99 0.12 -8.04
N TYR A 133 1.58 1.29 -8.26
CA TYR A 133 2.36 1.56 -9.45
C TYR A 133 3.78 1.02 -9.29
N LEU A 134 4.15 0.05 -10.13
CA LEU A 134 5.47 -0.55 -10.16
C LEU A 134 6.31 0.13 -11.23
N THR A 135 7.39 0.78 -10.79
CA THR A 135 8.29 1.53 -11.66
C THR A 135 9.75 1.41 -11.20
N PRO A 136 10.73 1.78 -12.04
CA PRO A 136 12.14 1.81 -11.65
C PRO A 136 12.52 2.92 -10.66
N CYS A 137 11.59 3.76 -10.17
CA CYS A 137 11.97 4.94 -9.37
C CYS A 137 12.17 4.67 -7.88
N LEU A 138 11.62 3.58 -7.35
CA LEU A 138 11.69 3.24 -5.92
C LEU A 138 12.07 1.77 -5.70
N PRO A 139 13.20 1.29 -6.27
CA PRO A 139 13.54 -0.13 -6.21
C PRO A 139 13.80 -0.63 -4.78
N HIS A 140 14.38 0.19 -3.90
CA HIS A 140 14.65 -0.21 -2.52
C HIS A 140 13.36 -0.23 -1.70
N THR A 141 12.51 0.80 -1.82
CA THR A 141 11.24 0.89 -1.11
C THR A 141 10.27 -0.20 -1.54
N LEU A 142 10.14 -0.47 -2.85
CA LEU A 142 9.30 -1.57 -3.36
C LEU A 142 9.76 -2.93 -2.82
N ARG A 143 11.07 -3.15 -2.74
CA ARG A 143 11.62 -4.38 -2.18
C ARG A 143 11.22 -4.55 -0.71
N VAL A 144 11.40 -3.54 0.13
CA VAL A 144 11.01 -3.62 1.55
C VAL A 144 9.51 -3.81 1.71
N TYR A 145 8.69 -3.14 0.88
CA TYR A 145 7.25 -3.32 0.88
C TYR A 145 6.85 -4.76 0.53
N PHE A 146 7.47 -5.36 -0.48
CA PHE A 146 7.21 -6.76 -0.82
C PHE A 146 7.73 -7.73 0.23
N GLU A 147 8.89 -7.49 0.84
CA GLU A 147 9.36 -8.26 1.99
C GLU A 147 8.35 -8.20 3.15
N TYR A 148 7.70 -7.05 3.38
CA TYR A 148 6.64 -6.92 4.38
C TYR A 148 5.40 -7.74 4.01
N LEU A 149 4.93 -7.67 2.76
CA LEU A 149 3.80 -8.46 2.29
C LEU A 149 4.06 -9.97 2.41
N GLN A 150 5.27 -10.42 2.08
CA GLN A 150 5.66 -11.83 2.25
C GLN A 150 5.67 -12.28 3.72
N GLN A 151 5.97 -11.38 4.65
CA GLN A 151 5.91 -11.68 6.09
C GLN A 151 4.47 -11.71 6.62
N LEU A 152 3.55 -10.99 5.98
CA LEU A 152 2.12 -11.05 6.29
C LEU A 152 1.44 -12.30 5.69
N ASP A 153 1.83 -12.66 4.48
CA ASP A 153 1.31 -13.80 3.74
C ASP A 153 2.45 -14.56 3.04
N ASN A 154 2.77 -15.74 3.57
CA ASN A 154 3.85 -16.58 3.04
C ASN A 154 3.54 -17.12 1.62
N THR A 155 2.29 -17.03 1.15
CA THR A 155 1.90 -17.42 -0.22
C THR A 155 2.06 -16.28 -1.22
N PHE A 156 2.32 -15.06 -0.73
CA PHE A 156 2.53 -13.89 -1.58
C PHE A 156 3.80 -14.06 -2.43
N VAL A 157 3.62 -14.07 -3.75
CA VAL A 157 4.71 -14.06 -4.73
C VAL A 157 4.92 -12.62 -5.21
N PRO A 158 6.05 -11.97 -4.85
CA PRO A 158 6.29 -10.59 -5.23
C PRO A 158 6.49 -10.49 -6.74
N PRO A 159 5.88 -9.48 -7.40
CA PRO A 159 6.13 -9.25 -8.82
C PRO A 159 7.57 -8.79 -9.03
N VAL A 160 8.04 -8.95 -10.27
CA VAL A 160 9.36 -8.43 -10.67
C VAL A 160 9.34 -6.91 -10.62
N ILE A 161 10.24 -6.32 -9.83
CA ILE A 161 10.44 -4.86 -9.80
C ILE A 161 11.01 -4.42 -11.16
N PRO A 162 10.35 -3.49 -11.87
CA PRO A 162 10.84 -3.04 -13.17
C PRO A 162 12.21 -2.38 -13.04
N THR A 163 13.14 -2.76 -13.93
CA THR A 163 14.48 -2.20 -13.98
C THR A 163 14.56 -1.10 -15.05
N GLY A 164 15.51 -0.18 -14.88
CA GLY A 164 15.73 0.89 -15.85
C GLY A 164 16.31 2.13 -15.21
N ASN A 165 16.51 3.15 -16.05
CA ASN A 165 16.90 4.46 -15.56
C ASN A 165 15.66 5.18 -15.01
N THR A 166 15.67 5.42 -13.70
CA THR A 166 14.66 6.17 -12.94
C THR A 166 14.26 7.47 -13.63
N PHE A 167 15.21 8.25 -14.16
CA PHE A 167 14.95 9.58 -14.74
C PHE A 167 14.64 9.56 -16.23
N ALA A 168 14.81 8.41 -16.88
CA ALA A 168 14.52 8.28 -18.30
C ALA A 168 13.02 8.16 -18.56
N LYS A 169 12.65 8.36 -19.82
CA LYS A 169 11.30 8.01 -20.29
C LYS A 169 11.10 6.50 -20.20
N TRP A 170 9.97 6.08 -19.65
CA TRP A 170 9.66 4.68 -19.40
C TRP A 170 8.88 4.06 -20.54
N SER A 171 9.13 2.77 -20.78
CA SER A 171 8.29 1.94 -21.65
C SER A 171 7.11 1.36 -20.87
N LYS A 172 6.20 0.68 -21.59
CA LYS A 172 5.08 -0.03 -20.97
C LYS A 172 5.54 -1.06 -19.94
N GLU A 173 6.63 -1.77 -20.22
CA GLU A 173 7.19 -2.79 -19.33
C GLU A 173 7.80 -2.19 -18.04
N GLN A 174 8.13 -0.90 -18.08
CA GLN A 174 8.69 -0.14 -16.96
C GLN A 174 7.61 0.60 -16.15
N PHE A 175 6.35 0.51 -16.54
CA PHE A 175 5.23 1.11 -15.83
C PHE A 175 4.09 0.10 -15.73
N ASN A 176 4.13 -0.70 -14.66
CA ASN A 176 3.13 -1.74 -14.41
C ASN A 176 2.24 -1.35 -13.24
N LYS A 177 1.05 -1.94 -13.18
CA LYS A 177 0.11 -1.80 -12.06
C LYS A 177 -0.08 -3.16 -11.41
N MET A 178 -0.15 -3.17 -10.10
CA MET A 178 -0.46 -4.35 -9.31
C MET A 178 -1.64 -4.04 -8.40
N THR A 179 -2.67 -4.87 -8.44
CA THR A 179 -3.72 -4.83 -7.42
C THR A 179 -3.14 -5.40 -6.13
N VAL A 180 -3.14 -4.58 -5.08
CA VAL A 180 -2.72 -5.03 -3.74
C VAL A 180 -3.97 -5.50 -3.01
N ASN A 181 -4.02 -6.78 -2.68
CA ASN A 181 -5.00 -7.33 -1.75
C ASN A 181 -4.39 -7.25 -0.35
N THR A 182 -4.90 -6.35 0.50
CA THR A 182 -4.23 -6.01 1.76
C THR A 182 -4.48 -7.02 2.87
N PRO A 183 -3.60 -8.00 3.17
CA PRO A 183 -3.93 -9.10 4.08
C PRO A 183 -4.17 -8.62 5.52
N SER A 184 -3.61 -7.45 5.88
CA SER A 184 -3.61 -6.92 7.24
C SER A 184 -4.84 -6.11 7.63
N SER A 185 -5.77 -5.80 6.71
CA SER A 185 -6.97 -5.06 7.12
C SER A 185 -7.85 -5.97 7.97
N LEU A 186 -8.32 -5.47 9.12
CA LEU A 186 -9.25 -6.21 9.99
C LEU A 186 -10.49 -6.67 9.21
N LEU A 187 -10.86 -5.88 8.19
CA LEU A 187 -11.84 -6.25 7.17
C LEU A 187 -11.41 -7.47 6.34
N ASN A 188 -10.21 -7.50 5.77
CA ASN A 188 -9.73 -8.64 4.98
C ASN A 188 -9.48 -9.88 5.83
N LEU A 189 -9.03 -9.75 7.07
CA LEU A 189 -8.99 -10.86 8.04
C LEU A 189 -10.40 -11.37 8.36
N SER A 190 -11.37 -10.46 8.52
CA SER A 190 -12.78 -10.82 8.74
C SER A 190 -13.42 -11.45 7.51
N LEU A 191 -13.08 -10.98 6.31
CA LEU A 191 -13.53 -11.55 5.03
C LEU A 191 -12.86 -12.91 4.77
N PHE A 192 -11.58 -13.09 5.11
CA PHE A 192 -10.91 -14.39 5.08
C PHE A 192 -11.54 -15.37 6.07
N ALA A 193 -11.83 -14.93 7.29
CA ALA A 193 -12.55 -15.74 8.27
C ALA A 193 -13.95 -16.09 7.76
N ALA A 194 -14.69 -15.13 7.21
CA ALA A 194 -16.01 -15.37 6.63
C ALA A 194 -15.96 -16.38 5.48
N ALA A 195 -14.99 -16.27 4.57
CA ALA A 195 -14.78 -17.22 3.48
C ALA A 195 -14.39 -18.62 4.02
N ARG A 196 -13.44 -18.69 4.95
CA ARG A 196 -12.94 -19.95 5.55
C ARG A 196 -14.02 -20.72 6.33
N TYR A 197 -14.88 -20.03 7.06
CA TYR A 197 -15.95 -20.62 7.86
C TYR A 197 -17.29 -20.68 7.14
N ALA A 198 -17.33 -20.38 5.83
CA ALA A 198 -18.55 -20.35 5.01
C ALA A 198 -19.69 -19.56 5.68
N LEU A 199 -19.35 -18.42 6.29
CA LEU A 199 -20.34 -17.58 6.97
C LEU A 199 -21.30 -16.95 5.96
N PRO A 200 -22.56 -16.65 6.36
CA PRO A 200 -23.53 -15.99 5.48
C PRO A 200 -23.03 -14.61 5.03
N ILE A 201 -22.83 -14.44 3.72
CA ILE A 201 -22.28 -13.23 3.09
C ILE A 201 -23.37 -12.38 2.41
N ASP A 202 -24.58 -12.90 2.31
CA ASP A 202 -25.79 -12.31 1.70
C ASP A 202 -26.22 -10.99 2.36
N ARG A 203 -25.76 -10.74 3.59
CA ARG A 203 -26.01 -9.50 4.34
C ARG A 203 -24.88 -8.47 4.25
N LEU A 204 -23.76 -8.80 3.59
CA LEU A 204 -22.67 -7.86 3.42
C LEU A 204 -23.01 -6.81 2.35
N PRO A 205 -22.54 -5.57 2.48
CA PRO A 205 -22.50 -4.60 1.39
C PRO A 205 -21.88 -5.19 0.10
N ALA A 206 -22.37 -4.78 -1.07
CA ALA A 206 -21.99 -5.36 -2.36
C ALA A 206 -20.48 -5.28 -2.64
N ASP A 207 -19.82 -4.21 -2.22
CA ASP A 207 -18.37 -4.02 -2.34
C ASP A 207 -17.56 -5.01 -1.48
N LEU A 208 -18.12 -5.45 -0.35
CA LEU A 208 -17.50 -6.45 0.51
C LEU A 208 -17.76 -7.88 0.01
N GLN A 209 -18.93 -8.12 -0.58
CA GLN A 209 -19.22 -9.38 -1.27
C GLN A 209 -18.25 -9.57 -2.45
N GLU A 210 -18.08 -8.54 -3.27
CA GLU A 210 -17.17 -8.54 -4.42
C GLU A 210 -15.73 -8.86 -3.99
N LYS A 211 -15.24 -8.20 -2.91
CA LYS A 211 -13.93 -8.48 -2.30
C LYS A 211 -13.80 -9.92 -1.81
N LEU A 212 -14.84 -10.47 -1.15
CA LEU A 212 -14.82 -11.84 -0.65
C LEU A 212 -14.73 -12.88 -1.79
N THR A 213 -15.48 -12.68 -2.87
CA THR A 213 -15.41 -13.54 -4.08
C THR A 213 -14.08 -13.41 -4.83
N ALA A 214 -13.38 -12.28 -4.68
CA ALA A 214 -12.08 -12.06 -5.31
C ALA A 214 -10.90 -12.63 -4.49
N LEU A 215 -11.14 -13.13 -3.27
CA LEU A 215 -10.12 -13.81 -2.48
C LEU A 215 -9.80 -15.19 -3.12
N PRO A 216 -8.51 -15.57 -3.22
CA PRO A 216 -8.13 -16.86 -3.77
C PRO A 216 -8.73 -18.01 -2.94
N ALA A 217 -9.33 -18.98 -3.62
CA ALA A 217 -10.11 -20.08 -3.01
C ALA A 217 -9.26 -21.11 -2.24
N GLU A 218 -7.94 -20.94 -2.13
CA GLU A 218 -7.03 -21.94 -1.55
C GLU A 218 -6.01 -21.30 -0.61
N ALA A 219 -6.37 -21.18 0.67
CA ALA A 219 -5.43 -20.97 1.77
C ALA A 219 -5.79 -21.87 2.97
N GLY A 220 -6.20 -23.12 2.68
CA GLY A 220 -6.78 -23.99 3.71
C GLY A 220 -6.66 -25.49 3.48
N ASN A 221 -5.84 -25.97 2.55
CA ASN A 221 -5.58 -27.41 2.40
C ASN A 221 -4.20 -27.82 2.90
N GLU A 222 -3.88 -27.51 4.15
CA GLU A 222 -2.99 -28.38 4.95
C GLU A 222 -3.47 -28.40 6.42
N ALA A 223 -3.74 -29.63 6.90
CA ALA A 223 -4.10 -30.03 8.27
C ALA A 223 -5.51 -29.64 8.79
N ALA A 224 -6.54 -30.25 8.21
CA ALA A 224 -7.65 -30.79 9.01
C ALA A 224 -7.39 -32.29 9.24
N ASP A 225 -6.37 -32.60 10.03
CA ASP A 225 -6.23 -33.93 10.64
C ASP A 225 -6.29 -33.71 12.17
N ASP A 226 -7.25 -34.39 12.78
CA ASP A 226 -7.46 -34.59 14.21
C ASP A 226 -7.76 -33.36 15.11
N MET A 227 -8.97 -32.82 14.99
CA MET A 227 -9.71 -32.46 16.21
C MET A 227 -11.08 -33.12 16.19
N GLU A 228 -11.22 -34.16 17.02
CA GLU A 228 -12.50 -34.78 17.34
C GLU A 228 -13.53 -33.72 17.80
N PRO A 229 -14.80 -33.85 17.43
CA PRO A 229 -15.84 -32.96 17.89
C PRO A 229 -16.04 -33.12 19.39
N LEU A 230 -15.75 -32.07 20.15
CA LEU A 230 -16.14 -31.92 21.56
C LEU A 230 -17.68 -31.95 21.66
N ILE A 231 -18.23 -33.14 21.88
CA ILE A 231 -19.60 -33.33 22.34
C ILE A 231 -19.61 -32.94 23.83
N PRO A 232 -20.33 -31.87 24.25
CA PRO A 232 -20.44 -31.56 25.67
C PRO A 232 -21.24 -32.68 26.37
N PRO A 233 -20.82 -33.11 27.57
CA PRO A 233 -21.54 -34.16 28.30
C PRO A 233 -22.93 -33.66 28.69
N PRO A 234 -23.98 -34.49 28.57
CA PRO A 234 -25.32 -34.10 28.96
C PRO A 234 -25.45 -34.10 30.47
N GLY A 235 -25.85 -32.96 31.02
CA GLY A 235 -26.39 -32.85 32.37
C GLY A 235 -25.47 -32.15 33.37
N SER A 236 -25.65 -30.85 33.53
CA SER A 236 -25.66 -30.23 34.86
C SER A 236 -26.38 -28.90 34.78
N CYS A 237 -27.67 -28.92 35.12
CA CYS A 237 -28.39 -27.72 35.52
C CYS A 237 -27.78 -27.21 36.81
N CYS A 238 -27.31 -25.96 36.82
CA CYS A 238 -27.38 -25.10 37.99
C CYS A 238 -27.43 -23.64 37.52
N ALA A 239 -28.63 -23.08 37.58
CA ALA A 239 -28.84 -21.64 37.58
C ALA A 239 -28.35 -21.06 38.90
N ILE A 240 -27.71 -19.89 38.87
CA ILE A 240 -27.83 -18.92 39.96
C ILE A 240 -28.00 -17.52 39.35
N ILE A 241 -29.20 -17.01 39.60
CA ILE A 241 -29.71 -15.62 39.75
C ILE A 241 -28.69 -14.51 39.53
#